data_AF-A0A0C9XZX2-F1
#
_entry.id   AF-A0A0C9XZX2-F1
#
_cell.length_a   1.000
_cell.length_b   1.000
_cell.length_c   1.000
_cell.angle_alpha   90.00
_cell.angle_beta   90.00
_cell.angle_gamma   90.00
#
_symmetry.space_group_name_H-M   'P 1'
#
loop_
_entity.id
_entity.type
_entity.pdbx_description
1 polymer ?
#
loop_
_entity_poly.entity_id
_entity_poly.type
_entity_poly.pdbx_seq_one_letter_code
_entity_poly.pdbx_strand_id
1 'polypeptide(L)'
;QWMGLCVQTGLEGFYIAVCGTVKDLSEPKVFFTEKVEKFVCNVLGIEPRHLALCLESWVVSGIEYILTTNGIKGNSQMNYINYKKQIVEKLGVALHGWPIPGHVCNASKVKQTKLEKLLDALKEEKCKWVRLTPQELATRIADNKARQAWGEQIYQPCRCPTQRENIT
;
A
#
# COMPACT_ATOMS: atom_id res chain seq x y z
N GLN A 1 2.48 -30.66 -23.10
CA GLN A 1 2.54 -31.58 -21.94
C GLN A 1 1.36 -31.43 -20.97
N TRP A 2 0.85 -30.21 -20.67
CA TRP A 2 -0.26 -30.02 -19.70
C TRP A 2 -1.67 -30.49 -20.13
N MET A 3 -2.01 -30.48 -21.43
CA MET A 3 -3.32 -31.01 -21.88
C MET A 3 -3.52 -32.49 -21.53
N GLY A 4 -2.44 -33.28 -21.56
CA GLY A 4 -2.49 -34.70 -21.15
C GLY A 4 -2.71 -34.89 -19.65
N LEU A 5 -2.26 -33.94 -18.83
CA LEU A 5 -2.41 -34.00 -17.38
C LEU A 5 -3.87 -33.75 -16.96
N CYS A 6 -4.56 -32.78 -17.58
CA CYS A 6 -5.96 -32.48 -17.25
C CYS A 6 -6.87 -33.68 -17.57
N VAL A 7 -6.64 -34.35 -18.71
CA VAL A 7 -7.41 -35.53 -19.14
C VAL A 7 -7.17 -36.73 -18.21
N GLN A 8 -5.99 -36.89 -17.62
CA GLN A 8 -5.66 -38.02 -16.75
C GLN A 8 -6.01 -37.81 -15.27
N THR A 9 -6.01 -36.56 -14.80
CA THR A 9 -6.15 -36.24 -13.36
C THR A 9 -7.50 -35.62 -13.00
N GLY A 10 -8.27 -35.15 -13.98
CA GLY A 10 -9.50 -34.39 -13.75
C GLY A 10 -9.25 -32.99 -13.17
N LEU A 11 -8.00 -32.51 -13.16
CA LEU A 11 -7.66 -31.17 -12.70
C LEU A 11 -8.11 -30.10 -13.69
N GLU A 12 -8.79 -29.09 -13.16
CA GLU A 12 -9.24 -27.89 -13.88
C GLU A 12 -8.46 -26.71 -13.31
N GLY A 13 -7.90 -25.87 -14.17
CA GLY A 13 -7.07 -24.75 -13.74
C GLY A 13 -6.75 -23.76 -14.85
N PHE A 14 -5.92 -22.79 -14.50
CA PHE A 14 -5.27 -21.89 -15.43
C PHE A 14 -3.81 -21.68 -15.02
N TYR A 15 -2.97 -21.31 -15.98
CA TYR A 15 -1.63 -20.79 -15.70
C TYR A 15 -1.42 -19.51 -16.51
N ILE A 16 -0.86 -18.51 -15.84
CA ILE A 16 -0.48 -17.25 -16.44
C ILE A 16 0.98 -17.01 -16.07
N ALA A 17 1.83 -16.79 -17.06
CA ALA A 17 3.18 -16.25 -16.88
C ALA A 17 3.29 -14.92 -17.61
N VAL A 18 3.81 -13.91 -16.91
CA VAL A 18 3.94 -12.52 -17.37
C VAL A 18 5.38 -12.06 -17.18
N CYS A 19 5.77 -10.98 -17.85
CA CYS A 19 7.09 -10.40 -17.65
C CYS A 19 7.23 -9.81 -16.25
N GLY A 20 8.38 -10.08 -15.61
CA GLY A 20 8.71 -9.55 -14.28
C GLY A 20 9.29 -8.13 -14.30
N THR A 21 9.66 -7.64 -15.49
CA THR A 21 10.34 -6.35 -15.65
C THR A 21 9.94 -5.70 -16.97
N VAL A 22 10.02 -4.37 -17.03
CA VAL A 22 9.77 -3.59 -18.27
C VAL A 22 10.78 -3.84 -19.40
N LYS A 23 11.87 -4.55 -19.13
CA LYS A 23 12.92 -4.83 -20.12
C LYS A 23 12.64 -6.08 -20.95
N ASP A 24 11.78 -6.95 -20.44
CA ASP A 24 11.34 -8.14 -21.15
C ASP A 24 10.05 -7.82 -21.89
N LEU A 25 10.04 -8.08 -23.19
CA LEU A 25 8.91 -7.81 -24.10
C LEU A 25 8.21 -9.12 -24.52
N SER A 26 8.47 -10.21 -23.79
CA SER A 26 7.80 -11.48 -24.03
C SER A 26 6.30 -11.35 -23.78
N GLU A 27 5.48 -11.85 -24.70
CA GLU A 27 4.04 -11.85 -24.48
C GLU A 27 3.65 -12.76 -23.29
N PRO A 28 2.63 -12.38 -22.50
CA PRO A 28 2.10 -13.23 -21.46
C PRO A 28 1.69 -14.60 -22.00
N LYS A 29 2.17 -15.65 -21.36
CA LYS A 29 1.76 -17.02 -21.66
C LYS A 29 0.56 -17.35 -20.80
N VAL A 30 -0.55 -17.63 -21.49
CA VAL A 30 -1.85 -17.77 -20.85
C VAL A 30 -2.46 -19.10 -21.26
N PHE A 31 -2.96 -19.85 -20.29
CA PHE A 31 -3.68 -21.09 -20.51
C PHE A 31 -4.83 -21.20 -19.53
N PHE A 32 -6.00 -21.57 -20.03
CA PHE A 32 -7.18 -21.88 -19.23
C PHE A 32 -7.76 -23.22 -19.68
N THR A 33 -8.24 -23.99 -18.71
CA THR A 33 -9.18 -25.09 -18.98
C THR A 33 -10.57 -24.52 -19.24
N GLU A 34 -11.40 -25.22 -20.00
CA GLU A 34 -12.70 -24.71 -20.46
C GLU A 34 -13.62 -24.27 -19.31
N LYS A 35 -13.67 -25.05 -18.22
CA LYS A 35 -14.51 -24.70 -17.06
C LYS A 35 -14.02 -23.45 -16.36
N VAL A 36 -12.71 -23.31 -16.26
CA VAL A 36 -12.08 -22.19 -15.57
C VAL A 36 -12.14 -20.92 -16.41
N GLU A 37 -12.01 -21.02 -17.73
CA GLU A 37 -12.26 -19.90 -18.64
C GLU A 37 -13.69 -19.39 -18.49
N LYS A 38 -14.69 -20.28 -18.48
CA LYS A 38 -16.09 -19.92 -18.23
C LYS A 38 -16.29 -19.27 -16.86
N PHE A 39 -15.60 -19.75 -15.81
CA PHE A 39 -15.63 -19.12 -14.49
C PHE A 39 -15.08 -17.69 -14.54
N VAL A 40 -13.94 -17.48 -15.18
CA VAL A 40 -13.31 -16.16 -15.29
C VAL A 40 -14.21 -15.19 -16.05
N CYS A 41 -14.77 -15.61 -17.19
CA CYS A 41 -15.69 -14.77 -17.96
C CYS A 41 -17.00 -14.50 -17.23
N ASN A 42 -17.67 -15.54 -16.73
CA ASN A 42 -19.07 -15.44 -16.30
C ASN A 42 -19.23 -15.07 -14.82
N VAL A 43 -18.27 -15.47 -13.97
CA VAL A 43 -18.32 -15.21 -12.52
C VAL A 43 -17.47 -14.01 -12.15
N LEU A 44 -16.24 -13.92 -12.66
CA LEU A 44 -15.39 -12.76 -12.39
C LEU A 44 -15.75 -11.56 -13.27
N GLY A 45 -16.42 -11.79 -14.41
CA GLY A 45 -16.76 -10.72 -15.36
C GLY A 45 -15.54 -10.14 -16.08
N ILE A 46 -14.46 -10.92 -16.16
CA ILE A 46 -13.17 -10.47 -16.69
C ILE A 46 -12.81 -11.36 -17.88
N GLU A 47 -12.35 -10.75 -18.97
CA GLU A 47 -11.78 -11.52 -20.09
C GLU A 47 -10.42 -12.13 -19.66
N PRO A 48 -10.14 -13.41 -19.95
CA PRO A 48 -8.90 -14.09 -19.58
C PRO A 48 -7.61 -13.33 -19.93
N ARG A 49 -7.60 -12.65 -21.08
CA ARG A 49 -6.47 -11.81 -21.51
C ARG A 49 -6.32 -10.56 -20.64
N HIS A 50 -7.43 -9.93 -20.26
CA HIS A 50 -7.43 -8.82 -19.31
C HIS A 50 -6.88 -9.25 -17.94
N LEU A 51 -7.24 -10.44 -17.47
CA LEU A 51 -6.71 -10.98 -16.22
C LEU A 51 -5.17 -11.11 -16.27
N ALA A 52 -4.62 -11.59 -17.39
CA ALA A 52 -3.18 -11.68 -17.58
C ALA A 52 -2.50 -10.29 -17.61
N LEU A 53 -3.10 -9.31 -18.29
CA LEU A 53 -2.58 -7.94 -18.34
C LEU A 53 -2.64 -7.25 -16.96
N CYS A 54 -3.70 -7.48 -16.19
CA CYS A 54 -3.79 -6.97 -14.82
C CYS A 54 -2.69 -7.56 -13.93
N LEU A 55 -2.43 -8.87 -14.07
CA LEU A 55 -1.35 -9.53 -13.34
C LEU A 55 0.01 -8.97 -13.76
N GLU A 56 0.28 -8.81 -15.04
CA GLU A 56 1.52 -8.22 -15.55
C GLU A 56 1.74 -6.80 -15.03
N SER A 57 0.70 -5.96 -15.11
CA SER A 57 0.78 -4.60 -14.61
C SER A 57 1.05 -4.55 -13.11
N TRP A 58 0.45 -5.45 -12.32
CA TRP A 58 0.75 -5.58 -10.90
C TRP A 58 2.18 -6.06 -10.64
N VAL A 59 2.69 -7.03 -11.39
CA VAL A 59 4.06 -7.54 -11.23
C VAL A 59 5.08 -6.45 -11.56
N VAL A 60 4.83 -5.66 -12.61
CA VAL A 60 5.74 -4.61 -13.08
C VAL A 60 5.69 -3.35 -12.21
N SER A 61 4.50 -2.91 -11.82
CA SER A 61 4.27 -1.61 -11.16
C SER A 61 3.89 -1.73 -9.67
N GLY A 62 3.57 -2.92 -9.19
CA GLY A 62 3.18 -3.17 -7.81
C GLY A 62 1.93 -2.39 -7.36
N ILE A 63 1.94 -1.98 -6.09
CA ILE A 63 0.82 -1.31 -5.44
C ILE A 63 0.47 0.04 -6.07
N GLU A 64 1.42 0.67 -6.79
CA GLU A 64 1.22 1.94 -7.47
C GLU A 64 0.13 1.85 -8.56
N TYR A 65 0.03 0.71 -9.24
CA TYR A 65 -1.02 0.46 -10.23
C TYR A 65 -2.42 0.36 -9.62
N ILE A 66 -2.58 -0.33 -8.48
CA ILE A 66 -3.89 -0.41 -7.79
C ILE A 66 -4.32 0.98 -7.29
N LEU A 67 -3.39 1.79 -6.79
CA LEU A 67 -3.72 3.13 -6.32
C LEU A 67 -4.19 4.02 -7.48
N THR A 68 -3.49 3.99 -8.62
CA THR A 68 -3.82 4.82 -9.78
C THR A 68 -5.10 4.38 -10.50
N THR A 69 -5.34 3.08 -10.67
CA THR A 69 -6.54 2.54 -11.35
C THR A 69 -7.83 2.73 -10.55
N ASN A 70 -7.75 2.69 -9.21
CA ASN A 70 -8.90 2.98 -8.34
C ASN A 70 -9.16 4.49 -8.13
N GLY A 71 -8.51 5.36 -8.92
CA GLY A 71 -8.69 6.80 -8.84
C GLY A 71 -8.09 7.43 -7.58
N ILE A 72 -7.26 6.71 -6.82
CA ILE A 72 -6.51 7.24 -5.68
C ILE A 72 -5.32 8.02 -6.25
N LYS A 73 -5.59 9.23 -6.74
CA LYS A 73 -4.56 10.16 -7.21
C LYS A 73 -3.78 10.70 -6.03
N GLY A 74 -2.63 10.09 -5.78
CA GLY A 74 -1.65 10.62 -4.85
C GLY A 74 -0.51 9.64 -4.70
N ASN A 75 0.72 10.14 -4.78
CA ASN A 75 1.87 9.46 -4.23
C ASN A 75 1.57 9.24 -2.74
N SER A 76 0.98 8.10 -2.40
CA SER A 76 0.49 7.74 -1.06
C SER A 76 1.66 7.37 -0.16
N GLN A 77 2.82 7.99 -0.39
CA GLN A 77 3.95 8.00 0.52
C GLN A 77 3.55 8.79 1.76
N MET A 78 2.91 8.08 2.68
CA MET A 78 2.58 8.52 4.02
C MET A 78 3.85 9.03 4.70
N ASN A 79 3.94 10.35 4.89
CA ASN A 79 5.09 10.97 5.53
C ASN A 79 5.00 10.82 7.05
N TYR A 80 5.47 9.69 7.55
CA TYR A 80 5.52 9.39 8.98
C TYR A 80 6.51 10.26 9.76
N ILE A 81 7.49 10.90 9.08
CA ILE A 81 8.39 11.85 9.73
C ILE A 81 7.60 13.09 10.19
N ASN A 82 6.68 13.56 9.35
CA ASN A 82 5.73 14.63 9.67
C ASN A 82 4.33 14.07 9.98
N TYR A 83 4.26 12.97 10.73
CA TYR A 83 3.00 12.25 11.01
C TYR A 83 1.87 13.18 11.48
N LYS A 84 2.17 14.07 12.44
CA LYS A 84 1.18 15.02 12.97
C LYS A 84 0.61 15.91 11.86
N LYS A 85 1.46 16.52 11.03
CA LYS A 85 1.03 17.44 9.97
C LYS A 85 0.40 16.72 8.77
N GLN A 86 1.09 15.72 8.24
CA GLN A 86 0.74 15.12 6.94
C GLN A 86 -0.32 14.04 7.03
N ILE A 87 -0.50 13.42 8.19
CA ILE A 87 -1.47 12.35 8.38
C ILE A 87 -2.59 12.83 9.30
N VAL A 88 -2.26 13.27 10.52
CA VAL A 88 -3.29 13.67 11.49
C VAL A 88 -4.04 14.92 11.04
N GLU A 89 -3.33 16.02 10.76
CA GLU A 89 -3.97 17.29 10.42
C GLU A 89 -4.54 17.30 9.00
N LYS A 90 -3.79 16.80 8.02
CA LYS A 90 -4.19 16.84 6.61
C LYS A 90 -5.27 15.82 6.25
N LEU A 91 -5.20 14.60 6.79
CA LEU A 91 -6.16 13.54 6.45
C LEU A 91 -7.24 13.36 7.52
N GLY A 92 -7.10 14.00 8.69
CA GLY A 92 -8.07 13.88 9.78
C GLY A 92 -8.09 12.49 10.43
N VAL A 93 -7.01 11.73 10.33
CA VAL A 93 -6.92 10.36 10.87
C VAL A 93 -5.74 10.21 11.82
N ALA A 94 -5.93 9.51 12.93
CA ALA A 94 -4.87 9.25 13.89
C ALA A 94 -4.89 7.80 14.35
N LEU A 95 -3.71 7.22 14.46
CA LEU A 95 -3.48 5.95 15.13
C LEU A 95 -3.57 6.17 16.65
N HIS A 96 -4.60 5.59 17.25
CA HIS A 96 -4.84 5.60 18.70
C HIS A 96 -4.23 4.34 19.33
N GLY A 97 -3.72 4.48 20.57
CA GLY A 97 -3.17 3.36 21.34
C GLY A 97 -1.94 2.68 20.75
N TRP A 98 -1.05 3.48 20.14
CA TRP A 98 0.24 3.00 19.63
C TRP A 98 1.08 2.35 20.75
N PRO A 99 1.46 1.06 20.63
CA PRO A 99 2.04 0.29 21.74
C PRO A 99 3.57 0.41 21.84
N ILE A 100 4.22 1.02 20.85
CA ILE A 100 5.68 1.14 20.81
C ILE A 100 6.09 2.48 21.44
N PRO A 101 7.03 2.50 22.40
CA PRO A 101 7.52 3.73 22.99
C PRO A 101 8.06 4.70 21.93
N GLY A 102 7.66 5.97 22.03
CA GLY A 102 8.01 7.03 21.10
C GLY A 102 6.87 7.43 20.16
N HIS A 103 7.21 8.12 19.08
CA HIS A 103 6.23 8.56 18.08
C HIS A 103 5.90 7.46 17.08
N VAL A 104 4.68 7.53 16.53
CA VAL A 104 4.25 6.69 15.40
C VAL A 104 5.26 6.85 14.26
N CYS A 105 5.76 5.74 13.76
CA CYS A 105 6.77 5.71 12.70
C CYS A 105 6.33 4.81 11.54
N ASN A 106 7.09 4.85 10.45
CA ASN A 106 6.84 3.96 9.33
C ASN A 106 7.06 2.50 9.78
N ALA A 107 6.21 1.58 9.30
CA ALA A 107 6.33 0.15 9.56
C ALA A 107 7.72 -0.40 9.23
N SER A 108 8.40 0.11 8.20
CA SER A 108 9.78 -0.30 7.86
C SER A 108 10.83 0.04 8.94
N LYS A 109 10.52 0.96 9.84
CA LYS A 109 11.38 1.35 10.98
C LYS A 109 11.03 0.61 12.27
N VAL A 110 9.94 -0.16 12.28
CA VAL A 110 9.58 -1.00 13.43
C VAL A 110 10.52 -2.20 13.47
N LYS A 111 11.31 -2.30 14.54
CA LYS A 111 12.21 -3.44 14.75
C LYS A 111 11.40 -4.73 14.92
N GLN A 112 11.92 -5.84 14.41
CA GLN A 112 11.29 -7.16 14.50
C GLN A 112 10.91 -7.53 15.95
N THR A 113 11.76 -7.21 16.93
CA THR A 113 11.52 -7.45 18.36
C THR A 113 10.31 -6.71 18.95
N LYS A 114 9.79 -5.69 18.26
CA LYS A 114 8.61 -4.92 18.65
C LYS A 114 7.38 -5.22 17.80
N LEU A 115 7.54 -6.04 16.76
CA LEU A 115 6.48 -6.33 15.80
C LEU A 115 5.37 -7.18 16.43
N GLU A 116 5.72 -8.16 17.27
CA GLU A 116 4.77 -8.99 18.01
C GLU A 116 3.85 -8.11 18.88
N LYS A 117 4.44 -7.21 19.67
CA LYS A 117 3.67 -6.26 20.50
C LYS A 117 2.73 -5.38 19.69
N LEU A 118 3.17 -4.95 18.50
CA LEU A 118 2.33 -4.15 17.61
C LEU A 118 1.19 -5.00 17.04
N LEU A 119 1.48 -6.24 16.62
CA LEU A 119 0.50 -7.17 16.10
C LEU A 119 -0.56 -7.50 17.14
N ASP A 120 -0.16 -7.77 18.38
CA ASP A 120 -1.09 -8.07 19.48
C ASP A 120 -1.98 -6.88 19.78
N ALA A 121 -1.43 -5.66 19.85
CA ALA A 121 -2.23 -4.46 20.07
C ALA A 121 -3.23 -4.18 18.94
N LEU A 122 -2.87 -4.49 17.69
CA LEU A 122 -3.78 -4.39 16.55
C LEU A 122 -4.90 -5.43 16.64
N LYS A 123 -4.57 -6.69 16.98
CA LYS A 123 -5.54 -7.78 17.14
C LYS A 123 -6.51 -7.54 18.30
N GLU A 124 -6.00 -7.02 19.41
CA GLU A 124 -6.80 -6.70 20.60
C GLU A 124 -7.56 -5.36 20.49
N GLU A 125 -7.56 -4.73 19.30
CA GLU A 125 -8.11 -3.40 19.03
C GLU A 125 -7.59 -2.26 19.93
N LYS A 126 -6.51 -2.51 20.68
CA LYS A 126 -5.83 -1.51 21.50
C LYS A 126 -5.14 -0.46 20.64
N CYS A 127 -4.68 -0.84 19.44
CA CYS A 127 -4.11 0.04 18.45
C CYS A 127 -5.01 0.09 17.22
N LYS A 128 -5.57 1.26 16.89
CA LYS A 128 -6.44 1.39 15.70
C LYS A 128 -6.44 2.79 15.10
N TRP A 129 -6.69 2.85 13.80
CA TRP A 129 -6.91 4.12 13.12
C TRP A 129 -8.29 4.66 13.45
N VAL A 130 -8.34 5.89 13.92
CA VAL A 130 -9.58 6.60 14.27
C VAL A 130 -9.67 7.85 13.40
N ARG A 131 -10.85 8.07 12.82
CA ARG A 131 -11.17 9.32 12.13
C ARG A 131 -11.55 10.36 13.18
N LEU A 132 -10.86 11.49 13.16
CA LEU A 132 -11.11 12.59 14.07
C LEU A 132 -12.33 13.37 13.61
N THR A 133 -13.14 13.81 14.57
CA THR A 133 -14.18 14.81 14.31
C THR A 133 -13.54 16.17 13.98
N PRO A 134 -14.26 17.08 13.30
CA PRO A 134 -13.73 18.41 12.99
C PRO A 134 -13.27 19.19 14.23
N GLN A 135 -13.97 19.03 15.36
CA GLN A 135 -13.63 19.69 16.62
C GLN A 135 -12.35 19.12 17.25
N GLU A 136 -12.21 17.79 17.30
CA GLU A 136 -10.99 17.14 17.78
C GLU A 136 -9.80 17.50 16.91
N LEU A 137 -10.00 17.53 15.59
CA LEU A 137 -8.98 17.92 14.63
C LEU A 137 -8.50 19.36 14.87
N ALA A 138 -9.43 20.31 15.02
CA ALA A 138 -9.11 21.71 15.30
C ALA A 138 -8.32 21.88 16.61
N THR A 139 -8.76 21.19 17.67
CA THR A 139 -8.08 21.17 18.97
C THR A 139 -6.65 20.65 18.82
N ARG A 140 -6.48 19.53 18.11
CA ARG A 140 -5.17 18.89 17.90
C ARG A 140 -4.23 19.75 17.06
N ILE A 141 -4.75 20.50 16.09
CA ILE A 141 -3.99 21.50 15.32
C ILE A 141 -3.52 22.63 16.25
N ALA A 142 -4.40 23.16 17.10
CA ALA A 142 -4.07 24.22 18.05
C ALA A 142 -2.98 23.76 19.04
N ASP A 143 -3.14 22.57 19.62
CA ASP A 143 -2.18 21.99 20.56
C ASP A 143 -0.80 21.76 19.91
N ASN A 144 -0.78 21.19 18.69
CA ASN A 144 0.48 20.97 17.97
C ASN A 144 1.20 22.29 17.67
N LYS A 145 0.47 23.33 17.28
CA LYS A 145 1.02 24.67 17.06
C LYS A 145 1.54 25.30 18.35
N ALA A 146 0.82 25.14 19.46
CA ALA A 146 1.26 25.63 20.76
C ALA A 146 2.56 24.93 21.18
N ARG A 147 2.63 23.60 21.11
CA ARG A 147 3.84 22.83 21.44
C ARG A 147 5.04 23.21 20.57
N GLN A 148 4.80 23.45 19.28
CA GLN A 148 5.82 23.96 18.37
C GLN A 148 6.33 25.35 18.80
N ALA A 149 5.44 26.26 19.19
CA ALA A 149 5.81 27.59 19.67
C ALA A 149 6.59 27.54 20.99
N TRP A 150 6.32 26.55 21.83
CA TRP A 150 7.05 26.26 23.07
C TRP A 150 8.40 25.55 22.83
N GLY A 151 8.80 25.33 21.58
CA GLY A 151 10.11 24.78 21.20
C GLY A 151 10.14 23.26 21.02
N GLU A 152 9.02 22.56 21.16
CA GLU A 152 8.97 21.13 20.81
C GLU A 152 8.98 20.97 19.28
N GLN A 153 9.85 20.12 18.75
CA GLN A 153 9.93 19.90 17.30
C GLN A 153 8.81 18.96 16.81
N ILE A 154 7.60 19.49 16.73
CA ILE A 154 6.41 18.77 16.22
C ILE A 154 6.42 18.67 14.70
N TYR A 155 6.82 19.76 14.03
CA TYR A 155 6.93 19.83 12.58
C TYR A 155 8.38 19.85 12.16
N GLN A 156 8.76 18.93 11.28
CA GLN A 156 10.07 18.94 10.65
C GLN A 156 10.03 19.76 9.35
N PRO A 157 11.03 20.64 9.12
CA PRO A 157 11.16 21.35 7.84
C PRO A 157 11.19 20.36 6.68
N CYS A 158 10.46 20.65 5.60
CA CYS A 158 10.71 19.94 4.35
C CYS A 158 12.15 20.25 3.94
N ARG A 159 12.97 19.21 3.69
CA ARG A 159 14.21 19.42 2.95
C ARG A 159 13.80 19.92 1.56
N CYS A 160 14.09 21.17 1.24
CA CYS A 160 14.18 21.57 -0.16
C CYS A 160 15.15 20.58 -0.83
N PRO A 161 14.83 20.01 -2.00
CA PRO A 161 15.82 19.29 -2.77
C PRO A 161 17.00 20.25 -2.95
N THR A 162 18.15 19.89 -2.40
CA THR A 162 19.40 20.58 -2.70
C THR A 162 19.47 20.65 -4.22
N GLN A 163 19.52 21.86 -4.79
CA GLN A 163 19.90 22.01 -6.18
C GLN A 163 21.17 21.19 -6.33
N ARG A 164 21.15 20.14 -7.14
CA ARG A 164 22.38 19.48 -7.57
C ARG A 164 23.14 20.58 -8.30
N GLU A 165 24.12 21.16 -7.63
CA GLU A 165 25.11 22.00 -8.27
C GLU A 165 25.74 21.12 -9.36
N ASN A 166 25.42 21.45 -10.61
CA ASN A 166 26.09 20.90 -11.76
C ASN A 166 27.53 21.42 -11.68
N ILE A 167 28.44 20.58 -11.20
CA ILE A 167 29.87 20.81 -11.33
C ILE A 167 30.22 20.50 -12.78
N THR A 168 30.64 21.55 -13.47
CA THR A 168 31.18 21.59 -14.84
C THR A 168 32.39 20.68 -15.01
#